data_AF-A0A8I3WEW3-F1
#
_entry.id   AF-A0A8I3WEW3-F1
#
_cell.length_a   1.000
_cell.length_b   1.000
_cell.length_c   1.000
_cell.angle_alpha   90.00
_cell.angle_beta   90.00
_cell.angle_gamma   90.00
#
_symmetry.space_group_name_H-M   'P 1'
#
loop_
_entity.id
_entity.type
_entity.pdbx_description
1 polymer ?
#
loop_
_entity_poly.entity_id
_entity_poly.type
_entity_poly.pdbx_seq_one_letter_code
_entity_poly.pdbx_strand_id
1 'polypeptide(L)'
;MILTKAQYDEIAQCLVSMPPTRQSLRKLKQRFPSQSQASLLSIFSQEYQKHIKRTHTKHHTSEAIKSYYQRYLNGMAKNGAAPVLLDLVNEVDYAPSLMAQLVLERFLQEHEETPHWRNTTSKGKGESPWSSYKKRKKKKREKNRATGGGSSLN
;
A
#
# COMPACT_ATOMS: atom_id res chain seq x y z
N MET A 1 -8.81 -26.63 -1.14
CA MET A 1 -7.79 -26.72 -2.21
C MET A 1 -6.54 -26.00 -1.73
N ILE A 2 -5.40 -26.67 -1.69
CA ILE A 2 -4.13 -26.07 -1.27
C ILE A 2 -3.40 -25.69 -2.55
N LEU A 3 -3.10 -24.40 -2.73
CA LEU A 3 -2.27 -23.92 -3.85
C LEU A 3 -0.85 -24.46 -3.68
N THR A 4 -0.28 -25.01 -4.75
CA THR A 4 1.15 -25.33 -4.73
C THR A 4 1.97 -24.04 -4.74
N LYS A 5 3.20 -24.10 -4.25
CA LYS A 5 4.10 -22.94 -4.26
C LYS A 5 4.32 -22.41 -5.69
N ALA A 6 4.46 -23.31 -6.67
CA ALA A 6 4.64 -22.94 -8.08
C ALA A 6 3.43 -22.17 -8.64
N GLN A 7 2.21 -22.62 -8.33
CA GLN A 7 0.99 -21.92 -8.75
C GLN A 7 0.88 -20.54 -8.11
N TYR A 8 1.20 -20.43 -6.82
CA TYR A 8 1.24 -19.12 -6.16
C TYR A 8 2.26 -18.18 -6.80
N ASP A 9 3.48 -18.68 -7.06
CA ASP A 9 4.56 -17.89 -7.64
C ASP A 9 4.19 -17.40 -9.06
N GLU A 10 3.51 -18.23 -9.86
CA GLU A 10 3.00 -17.83 -11.18
C GLU A 10 1.94 -16.72 -11.10
N ILE A 11 0.97 -16.86 -10.19
CA ILE A 11 -0.06 -15.84 -9.94
C ILE A 11 0.59 -14.54 -9.46
N ALA A 12 1.56 -14.61 -8.54
CA ALA A 12 2.28 -13.46 -8.03
C ALA A 12 3.10 -12.77 -9.13
N GLN A 13 3.77 -13.52 -9.99
CA GLN A 13 4.52 -12.97 -11.12
C GLN A 13 3.60 -12.24 -12.11
N CYS A 14 2.41 -12.78 -12.38
CA CYS A 14 1.39 -12.11 -13.18
C CYS A 14 0.91 -10.80 -12.53
N LEU A 15 0.89 -10.71 -11.20
CA LEU A 15 0.49 -9.50 -10.48
C LEU A 15 1.58 -8.43 -10.46
N VAL A 16 2.85 -8.81 -10.55
CA VAL A 16 3.96 -7.85 -10.65
C VAL A 16 3.93 -7.08 -11.98
N SER A 17 3.50 -7.73 -13.07
CA SER A 17 3.43 -7.12 -14.39
C SER A 17 2.14 -6.34 -14.66
N MET A 18 1.19 -6.33 -13.72
CA MET A 18 -0.07 -5.61 -13.87
C MET A 18 -0.16 -4.41 -12.92
N PRO A 19 -0.74 -3.28 -13.36
CA PRO A 19 -1.09 -2.18 -12.48
C PRO A 19 -2.00 -2.69 -11.35
N PRO A 20 -1.84 -2.23 -10.09
CA PRO A 20 -2.63 -2.65 -8.94
C PRO A 20 -4.05 -2.05 -8.95
N THR A 21 -4.75 -2.17 -10.08
CA THR A 21 -6.08 -1.60 -10.35
C THR A 21 -7.17 -2.66 -10.28
N ARG A 22 -8.44 -2.25 -10.20
CA ARG A 22 -9.60 -3.18 -10.24
C ARG A 22 -9.62 -4.07 -11.49
N GLN A 23 -8.99 -3.64 -12.58
CA GLN A 23 -8.91 -4.41 -13.83
C GLN A 23 -7.96 -5.61 -13.71
N SER A 24 -6.92 -5.53 -12.86
CA SER A 24 -5.97 -6.61 -12.64
C SER A 24 -6.64 -7.88 -12.09
N LEU A 25 -7.60 -7.72 -11.17
CA LEU A 25 -8.37 -8.85 -10.63
C LEU A 25 -9.24 -9.50 -11.71
N ARG A 26 -9.87 -8.71 -12.59
CA ARG A 26 -10.65 -9.25 -13.72
C ARG A 26 -9.77 -10.08 -14.65
N LYS A 27 -8.60 -9.56 -15.02
CA LYS A 27 -7.61 -10.29 -15.82
C LYS A 27 -7.12 -11.55 -15.11
N LEU A 28 -6.92 -11.48 -13.79
CA LEU A 28 -6.49 -12.63 -12.99
C LEU A 28 -7.52 -13.77 -13.00
N LYS A 29 -8.81 -13.44 -12.88
CA LYS A 29 -9.89 -14.45 -12.98
C LYS A 29 -9.94 -15.11 -14.35
N GLN A 30 -9.74 -14.34 -15.42
CA GLN A 30 -9.72 -14.87 -16.78
C GLN A 30 -8.53 -15.80 -17.01
N ARG A 31 -7.37 -15.47 -16.43
CA ARG A 31 -6.14 -16.26 -16.57
C ARG A 31 -6.11 -17.51 -15.70
N PHE A 32 -6.74 -17.48 -14.53
CA PHE A 32 -6.75 -18.59 -13.57
C PHE A 32 -8.19 -19.02 -13.20
N PRO A 33 -9.01 -19.48 -14.16
CA PRO A 33 -10.43 -19.81 -13.92
C PRO A 33 -10.61 -21.04 -13.02
N SER A 34 -9.60 -21.90 -12.91
CA SER A 34 -9.60 -23.07 -12.02
C SER A 34 -9.42 -22.71 -10.55
N GLN A 35 -9.03 -21.47 -10.23
CA GLN A 35 -8.80 -21.02 -8.87
C GLN A 35 -10.05 -20.32 -8.31
N SER A 36 -10.32 -20.58 -7.02
CA SER A 36 -11.44 -19.93 -6.36
C SER A 36 -11.26 -18.40 -6.30
N GLN A 37 -12.39 -17.69 -6.37
CA GLN A 37 -12.41 -16.23 -6.25
C GLN A 37 -11.76 -15.73 -4.96
N ALA A 38 -12.02 -16.42 -3.85
CA ALA A 38 -11.48 -16.07 -2.54
C ALA A 38 -9.95 -16.21 -2.50
N SER A 39 -9.41 -17.27 -3.11
CA SER A 39 -7.96 -17.49 -3.21
C SER A 39 -7.29 -16.39 -4.02
N LEU A 40 -7.82 -16.09 -5.21
CA LEU A 40 -7.28 -15.04 -6.09
C LEU A 40 -7.32 -13.65 -5.42
N LEU A 41 -8.41 -13.32 -4.72
CA LEU A 41 -8.53 -12.08 -3.95
C LEU A 41 -7.52 -11.99 -2.81
N SER A 42 -7.30 -13.10 -2.11
CA SER A 42 -6.35 -13.16 -1.00
C SER A 42 -4.92 -12.91 -1.50
N ILE A 43 -4.52 -13.57 -2.59
CA ILE A 43 -3.20 -13.37 -3.21
C ILE A 43 -3.07 -11.93 -3.73
N PHE A 44 -4.07 -11.45 -4.47
CA PHE A 44 -4.10 -10.07 -4.98
C PHE A 44 -3.90 -9.04 -3.86
N SER A 45 -4.64 -9.18 -2.76
CA SER A 45 -4.55 -8.26 -1.62
C SER A 45 -3.16 -8.26 -0.98
N GLN A 46 -2.50 -9.43 -0.91
CA GLN A 46 -1.15 -9.53 -0.37
C GLN A 46 -0.11 -8.87 -1.28
N GLU A 47 -0.18 -9.11 -2.58
CA GLU A 47 0.73 -8.48 -3.54
C GLU A 47 0.51 -6.98 -3.63
N TYR A 48 -0.75 -6.52 -3.59
CA TYR A 48 -1.09 -5.10 -3.50
C TYR A 48 -0.44 -4.44 -2.27
N GLN A 49 -0.60 -5.04 -1.09
CA GLN A 49 0.03 -4.53 0.13
C GLN A 49 1.56 -4.50 0.07
N LYS A 50 2.19 -5.52 -0.56
CA LYS A 50 3.65 -5.55 -0.75
C LYS A 50 4.09 -4.44 -1.71
N HIS A 51 3.36 -4.24 -2.81
CA HIS A 51 3.62 -3.19 -3.79
C HIS A 51 3.58 -1.82 -3.13
N ILE A 52 2.48 -1.47 -2.45
CA ILE A 52 2.34 -0.18 -1.76
C ILE A 52 3.48 0.05 -0.76
N LYS A 53 3.89 -0.97 0.00
CA LYS A 53 5.02 -0.83 0.94
C LYS A 53 6.36 -0.59 0.26
N ARG A 54 6.59 -1.17 -0.92
CA ARG A 54 7.82 -0.98 -1.70
C ARG A 54 7.86 0.42 -2.34
N THR A 55 6.73 0.92 -2.82
CA THR A 55 6.64 2.20 -3.53
C THR A 55 6.39 3.39 -2.60
N HIS A 56 5.94 3.18 -1.37
CA HIS A 56 5.60 4.25 -0.40
C HIS A 56 6.68 5.33 -0.29
N THR A 57 7.96 4.97 -0.15
CA THR A 57 9.05 5.94 0.00
C THR A 57 9.21 6.86 -1.20
N LYS A 58 8.91 6.39 -2.42
CA LYS A 58 8.96 7.18 -3.66
C LYS A 58 7.99 8.36 -3.63
N HIS A 59 6.79 8.14 -3.10
CA HIS A 59 5.70 9.12 -3.11
C HIS A 59 5.78 10.13 -1.96
N HIS A 60 6.54 9.82 -0.90
CA HIS A 60 6.70 10.68 0.28
C HIS A 60 7.93 11.58 0.24
N THR A 61 8.59 11.71 -0.91
CA THR A 61 9.64 12.74 -1.08
C THR A 61 8.99 14.12 -1.23
N SER A 62 9.63 15.17 -0.72
CA SER A 62 9.09 16.54 -0.80
C SER A 62 8.80 16.96 -2.24
N GLU A 63 9.65 16.52 -3.18
CA GLU A 63 9.50 16.80 -4.61
C GLU A 63 8.28 16.08 -5.21
N ALA A 64 8.10 14.79 -4.92
CA ALA A 64 6.93 14.04 -5.38
C ALA A 64 5.64 14.63 -4.81
N ILE A 65 5.63 14.96 -3.52
CA ILE A 65 4.47 15.57 -2.85
C ILE A 65 4.08 16.88 -3.53
N LYS A 66 5.06 17.77 -3.75
CA LYS A 66 4.85 19.05 -4.42
C LYS A 66 4.34 18.87 -5.85
N SER A 67 4.95 17.94 -6.60
CA SER A 67 4.54 17.62 -7.97
C SER A 67 3.09 17.13 -8.05
N TYR A 68 2.70 16.18 -7.21
CA TYR A 68 1.33 15.65 -7.19
C TYR A 68 0.30 16.71 -6.83
N TYR A 69 0.61 17.55 -5.84
CA TYR A 69 -0.27 18.64 -5.44
C TYR A 69 -0.47 19.68 -6.55
N GLN A 70 0.61 20.09 -7.22
CA GLN A 70 0.53 21.01 -8.36
C GLN A 70 -0.27 20.43 -9.53
N ARG A 71 -0.06 19.14 -9.84
CA ARG A 71 -0.84 18.44 -10.87
C ARG A 71 -2.33 18.38 -10.51
N TYR A 72 -2.66 18.15 -9.24
CA TYR A 72 -4.03 18.16 -8.76
C TYR A 72 -4.67 19.55 -8.94
N LEU A 73 -4.01 20.62 -8.51
CA LEU A 73 -4.50 21.99 -8.68
C LEU A 73 -4.71 22.34 -10.16
N ASN A 74 -3.74 22.00 -11.02
CA ASN A 74 -3.82 22.24 -12.46
C ASN A 74 -4.99 21.48 -13.11
N GLY A 75 -5.25 20.24 -12.67
CA GLY A 75 -6.38 19.46 -13.17
C GLY A 75 -7.72 20.07 -12.75
N MET A 76 -7.85 20.44 -11.47
CA MET A 76 -9.05 21.08 -10.94
C MET A 76 -9.33 22.45 -11.57
N ALA A 77 -8.28 23.24 -11.86
CA ALA A 77 -8.41 24.53 -12.52
C ALA A 77 -8.87 24.40 -13.99
N LYS A 78 -8.46 23.32 -14.68
CA LYS A 78 -8.91 23.04 -16.06
C LYS A 78 -10.34 22.51 -16.12
N ASN A 79 -10.70 21.60 -15.21
CA ASN A 79 -12.03 21.03 -15.12
C ASN A 79 -12.31 20.53 -13.70
N GLY A 80 -13.10 21.29 -12.95
CA GLY A 80 -13.45 20.95 -11.56
C GLY A 80 -14.32 19.69 -11.38
N ALA A 81 -14.90 19.15 -12.45
CA ALA A 81 -15.66 17.91 -12.43
C ALA A 81 -14.84 16.68 -12.87
N ALA A 82 -13.58 16.87 -13.30
CA ALA A 82 -12.74 15.78 -13.74
C ALA A 82 -12.29 14.89 -12.56
N PRO A 83 -12.14 13.57 -12.76
CA PRO A 83 -11.65 12.65 -11.73
C PRO A 83 -10.12 12.73 -11.57
N VAL A 84 -9.58 13.95 -11.42
CA VAL A 84 -8.13 14.27 -11.44
C VAL A 84 -7.33 13.39 -10.50
N LEU A 85 -7.85 13.14 -9.29
CA LEU A 85 -7.20 12.29 -8.30
C LEU A 85 -7.09 10.83 -8.78
N LEU A 86 -8.11 10.32 -9.46
CA LEU A 86 -8.16 8.94 -9.97
C LEU A 86 -7.16 8.76 -11.12
N ASP A 87 -7.04 9.77 -12.00
CA ASP A 87 -6.09 9.74 -13.11
C ASP A 87 -4.65 9.76 -12.57
N LEU A 88 -4.36 10.64 -11.62
CA LEU A 88 -3.08 10.72 -10.92
C LEU A 88 -2.66 9.37 -10.32
N VAL A 89 -3.55 8.71 -9.57
CA VAL A 89 -3.20 7.45 -8.91
C VAL A 89 -3.03 6.28 -9.87
N ASN A 90 -3.73 6.28 -10.99
CA ASN A 90 -3.56 5.27 -12.04
C ASN A 90 -2.23 5.45 -12.78
N GLU A 91 -1.77 6.68 -12.97
CA GLU A 91 -0.47 6.94 -13.60
C GLU A 91 0.72 6.58 -12.71
N VAL A 92 0.61 6.82 -11.40
CA VAL A 92 1.73 6.60 -10.46
C VAL A 92 1.65 5.28 -9.70
N ASP A 93 0.67 4.43 -10.03
CA ASP A 93 0.37 3.15 -9.37
C ASP A 93 0.26 3.28 -7.83
N TYR A 94 -0.44 4.32 -7.36
CA TYR A 94 -0.58 4.61 -5.93
C TYR A 94 -2.00 4.38 -5.41
N ALA A 95 -2.15 4.32 -4.09
CA ALA A 95 -3.47 4.12 -3.50
C ALA A 95 -4.27 5.44 -3.52
N PRO A 96 -5.54 5.44 -3.97
CA PRO A 96 -6.37 6.66 -4.02
C PRO A 96 -6.47 7.38 -2.67
N SER A 97 -6.66 6.62 -1.58
CA SER A 97 -6.76 7.17 -0.22
C SER A 97 -5.45 7.82 0.25
N LEU A 98 -4.30 7.25 -0.10
CA LEU A 98 -3.00 7.80 0.27
C LEU A 98 -2.66 9.05 -0.57
N MET A 99 -3.04 9.08 -1.85
CA MET A 99 -2.91 10.28 -2.66
C MET A 99 -3.78 11.42 -2.12
N ALA A 100 -5.03 11.13 -1.75
CA ALA A 100 -5.91 12.11 -1.12
C ALA A 100 -5.31 12.65 0.18
N GLN A 101 -4.76 11.77 1.01
CA GLN A 101 -4.06 12.16 2.24
C GLN A 101 -2.89 13.10 1.95
N LEU A 102 -2.04 12.78 0.97
CA LEU A 102 -0.90 13.61 0.58
C LEU A 102 -1.34 15.01 0.11
N VAL A 103 -2.36 15.08 -0.74
CA VAL A 103 -2.90 16.35 -1.25
C VAL A 103 -3.45 17.20 -0.10
N LEU A 104 -4.22 16.59 0.80
CA LEU A 104 -4.78 17.27 1.96
C LEU A 104 -3.69 17.75 2.92
N GLU A 105 -2.70 16.91 3.22
CA GLU A 105 -1.58 17.26 4.08
C GLU A 105 -0.78 18.44 3.50
N ARG A 106 -0.59 18.47 2.17
CA ARG A 106 0.13 19.55 1.51
C ARG A 106 -0.66 20.86 1.52
N PHE A 107 -1.97 20.80 1.25
CA PHE A 107 -2.87 21.95 1.37
C PHE A 107 -2.81 22.55 2.78
N LEU A 108 -2.93 21.72 3.82
CA LEU A 108 -2.85 22.19 5.20
C LEU A 108 -1.48 22.75 5.56
N GLN A 109 -0.38 22.21 5.05
CA GLN A 109 0.96 22.79 5.25
C GLN A 109 1.13 24.18 4.62
N GLU A 110 0.41 24.48 3.53
CA GLU A 110 0.46 25.79 2.86
C GLU A 110 -0.49 26.80 3.51
N HIS A 111 -1.58 26.34 4.13
CA HIS A 111 -2.61 27.18 4.73
C HIS A 111 -2.56 27.29 6.28
N GLU A 112 -1.89 26.36 6.95
CA GLU A 112 -1.63 26.39 8.40
C GLU A 112 -0.11 26.33 8.64
N GLU A 113 0.40 27.14 9.58
CA GLU A 113 1.72 26.96 10.17
C GLU A 113 1.76 25.63 10.95
N THR A 114 1.98 24.52 10.23
CA THR A 114 2.22 23.14 10.71
C THR A 114 1.07 22.41 11.44
N PRO A 115 0.56 21.30 10.85
CA PRO A 115 -0.18 20.31 11.62
C PRO A 115 0.77 19.60 12.59
N HIS A 116 0.67 19.97 13.87
CA HIS A 116 1.50 19.53 15.01
C HIS A 116 1.65 18.00 15.19
N TRP A 117 0.84 17.15 14.55
CA TRP A 117 0.98 15.69 14.68
C TRP A 117 2.27 15.13 14.05
N ARG A 118 2.96 15.90 13.19
CA ARG A 118 4.26 15.51 12.61
C ARG A 118 5.48 16.03 13.40
N ASN A 119 5.29 16.90 14.40
CA ASN A 119 6.41 17.51 15.15
C ASN A 119 6.94 16.66 16.33
N THR A 120 6.47 15.42 16.50
CA THR A 120 7.03 14.50 17.52
C THR A 120 8.38 13.86 17.12
N THR A 121 9.02 14.31 16.03
CA THR A 121 10.36 13.83 15.64
C THR A 121 11.44 14.91 15.62
N SER A 122 11.27 16.03 16.34
CA SER A 122 12.36 16.98 16.61
C SER A 122 12.56 17.24 18.11
N LYS A 123 12.63 16.16 18.89
CA LYS A 123 13.55 15.97 20.04
C LYS A 123 13.15 14.65 20.72
N GLY A 124 13.95 13.61 20.52
CA GLY A 124 13.83 12.33 21.24
C GLY A 124 13.21 11.21 20.42
N LYS A 125 14.07 10.35 19.85
CA LYS A 125 13.88 8.92 19.52
C LYS A 125 12.40 8.44 19.43
N GLY A 126 11.63 8.96 18.47
CA GLY A 126 10.26 8.53 18.19
C GLY A 126 10.23 7.54 17.04
N GLU A 127 9.92 6.28 17.33
CA GLU A 127 9.86 5.22 16.32
C GLU A 127 8.72 5.46 15.33
N SER A 128 9.02 5.36 14.02
CA SER A 128 8.04 5.40 12.93
C SER A 128 6.77 4.58 13.28
N PRO A 129 5.55 5.02 12.94
CA PRO A 129 4.33 4.22 13.15
C PRO A 129 4.44 2.80 12.55
N TRP A 130 5.22 2.65 11.47
CA TRP A 130 5.56 1.36 10.87
C TRP A 130 6.52 0.50 11.71
N SER A 131 7.35 1.11 12.57
CA SER A 131 8.20 0.40 13.52
C SER A 131 7.40 -0.27 14.64
N SER A 132 6.35 0.38 15.16
CA SER A 132 5.46 -0.24 16.16
C SER A 132 4.70 -1.45 15.57
N TYR A 133 4.24 -1.32 14.31
CA TYR A 133 3.68 -2.45 13.54
C TYR A 133 4.71 -3.58 13.32
N LYS A 134 5.95 -3.26 12.92
CA LYS A 134 7.03 -4.24 12.73
C LYS A 134 7.40 -4.94 14.04
N LYS A 135 7.48 -4.23 15.16
CA LYS A 135 7.72 -4.78 16.50
C LYS A 135 6.60 -5.71 16.93
N ARG A 136 5.33 -5.33 16.75
CA ARG A 136 4.18 -6.21 17.01
C ARG A 136 4.24 -7.49 16.17
N LYS A 137 4.61 -7.40 14.89
CA LYS A 137 4.81 -8.60 14.04
C LYS A 137 5.98 -9.46 14.52
N LYS A 138 7.10 -8.88 14.92
CA LYS A 138 8.27 -9.61 15.45
C LYS A 138 7.90 -10.35 16.73
N LYS A 139 7.27 -9.66 17.69
CA LYS A 139 6.81 -10.24 18.96
C LYS A 139 5.80 -11.38 18.77
N LYS A 140 4.91 -11.28 17.77
CA LYS A 140 3.97 -12.35 17.43
C LYS A 140 4.67 -13.59 16.81
N ARG A 141 5.72 -13.41 16.00
CA ARG A 141 6.52 -14.53 15.47
C ARG A 141 7.33 -15.23 16.56
N GLU A 142 7.85 -14.48 17.51
CA GLU A 142 8.64 -14.99 18.63
C GLU A 142 7.78 -15.77 19.63
N LYS A 143 6.58 -15.27 19.94
CA LYS A 143 5.58 -15.97 20.76
C LYS A 143 5.12 -17.30 20.13
N ASN A 144 4.96 -17.35 18.82
CA ASN A 144 4.59 -18.59 18.11
C ASN A 144 5.73 -19.61 18.05
N ARG A 145 7.00 -19.17 18.12
CA ARG A 145 8.16 -20.06 18.25
C ARG A 145 8.29 -20.67 19.64
N ALA A 146 8.00 -19.88 20.68
CA ALA A 146 8.07 -20.31 22.07
C ALA A 146 6.95 -21.29 22.50
N THR A 147 5.85 -21.34 21.75
CA THR A 147 4.67 -22.17 22.07
C THR A 147 4.56 -23.44 21.21
N GLY A 148 5.51 -23.68 20.29
CA GLY A 148 5.50 -24.82 19.37
C GLY A 148 6.48 -25.95 19.71
N GLY A 149 7.10 -25.94 20.90
CA GLY A 149 8.03 -26.98 21.34
C GLY A 149 7.55 -27.61 22.65
N GLY A 150 6.59 -28.54 22.56
CA GLY A 150 6.01 -29.17 23.75
C GLY A 150 4.85 -30.11 23.44
N SER A 151 5.08 -31.11 22.57
CA SER A 151 4.28 -32.33 22.53
C SER A 151 5.16 -33.43 21.97
N SER A 152 5.90 -34.07 22.85
CA SER A 152 6.30 -35.47 22.68
C SER A 152 5.87 -36.22 23.93
N LEU A 153 5.23 -37.35 23.66
CA LEU A 153 4.41 -38.17 24.53
C LEU A 153 5.13 -38.70 25.78
N ASN A 154 4.38 -38.80 26.88
CA ASN A 154 4.39 -40.01 27.71
C ASN A 154 3.33 -40.97 27.17
#